data_AF-I3IJB5-F1
#
_entry.id   AF-I3IJB5-F1
#
_cell.length_a   1.000
_cell.length_b   1.000
_cell.length_c   1.000
_cell.angle_alpha   90.00
_cell.angle_beta   90.00
_cell.angle_gamma   90.00
#
_symmetry.space_group_name_H-M   'P 1'
#
loop_
_entity.id
_entity.type
_entity.pdbx_description
1 polymer ?
#
loop_
_entity_poly.entity_id
_entity_poly.type
_entity_poly.pdbx_seq_one_letter_code
_entity_poly.pdbx_strand_id
1 'polypeptide(L)' 'MKAIELTKNSISDDEAASKLLSQEESSIDTFVGDGSYDKRRVYDSCKDREIATIVIPLSE' A
#
# COMPACT_ATOMS: atom_id res chain seq x y z
N MET A 1 16.65 -14.98 -21.24
CA MET A 1 16.19 -13.94 -20.30
C MET A 1 16.74 -14.28 -18.93
N LYS A 2 17.59 -13.43 -18.34
CA LYS A 2 18.04 -13.61 -16.96
C LYS A 2 17.13 -12.76 -16.07
N ALA A 3 16.32 -13.41 -15.25
CA ALA A 3 15.66 -12.75 -14.14
C ALA A 3 16.76 -12.39 -13.13
N ILE A 4 17.02 -11.10 -12.97
CA ILE A 4 17.92 -10.59 -11.94
C ILE A 4 17.05 -10.42 -10.70
N GLU A 5 17.34 -11.20 -9.67
CA GLU A 5 16.71 -11.11 -8.35
C GLU A 5 17.05 -9.73 -7.76
N LEU A 6 16.12 -8.78 -7.87
CA LEU A 6 16.22 -7.47 -7.26
C LEU A 6 15.55 -7.53 -5.89
N THR A 7 16.40 -7.57 -4.87
CA THR A 7 16.16 -7.37 -3.44
C THR A 7 15.64 -8.56 -2.64
N LYS A 8 16.24 -8.74 -1.45
CA LYS A 8 15.79 -9.60 -0.34
C LYS A 8 14.42 -9.16 0.24
N ASN A 9 13.48 -8.71 -0.59
CA ASN A 9 12.17 -8.23 -0.15
C ASN A 9 11.14 -9.37 -0.25
N SER A 10 11.27 -10.36 0.62
CA SER A 10 10.12 -11.21 0.98
C SER A 10 9.27 -10.47 2.01
N ILE A 11 8.76 -9.29 1.66
CA ILE A 11 7.86 -8.52 2.53
C ILE A 11 6.47 -8.53 1.91
N SER A 12 5.46 -8.77 2.74
CA SER A 12 4.06 -8.80 2.31
C SER A 12 3.62 -7.42 1.84
N ASP A 13 2.60 -7.37 0.97
CA ASP A 13 2.07 -6.12 0.40
C ASP A 13 1.65 -5.10 1.47
N ASP A 14 1.20 -5.55 2.65
CA ASP A 14 0.88 -4.67 3.78
C ASP A 14 2.10 -3.95 4.37
N GLU A 15 3.25 -4.62 4.41
CA GLU A 15 4.50 -4.02 4.89
C GLU A 15 5.05 -3.03 3.85
N ALA A 16 4.93 -3.36 2.57
CA ALA A 16 5.32 -2.48 1.48
C ALA A 16 4.47 -1.19 1.47
N ALA A 17 3.14 -1.31 1.57
CA ALA A 17 2.24 -0.16 1.63
C ALA A 17 2.55 0.76 2.81
N SER A 18 2.79 0.21 4.01
CA SER A 18 3.11 1.01 5.19
C SER A 18 4.40 1.84 5.02
N LYS A 19 5.43 1.24 4.40
CA LYS A 19 6.70 1.92 4.12
C LYS A 19 6.56 2.97 3.03
N LEU A 20 5.78 2.70 1.99
CA LEU A 20 5.53 3.65 0.90
C LEU A 20 4.73 4.85 1.41
N LEU A 21 3.65 4.58 2.15
CA LEU A 21 2.86 5.63 2.79
C LEU A 21 3.74 6.48 3.71
N SER A 22 4.67 5.91 4.48
CA SER A 22 5.55 6.69 5.37
C SER A 22 6.62 7.54 4.66
N GLN A 23 6.99 7.19 3.42
CA GLN A 23 7.97 7.95 2.64
C GLN A 23 7.38 9.19 1.98
N GLU A 24 6.06 9.19 1.75
CA GLU A 24 5.40 10.36 1.18
C GLU A 24 5.34 11.46 2.23
N GLU A 25 5.87 12.65 1.93
CA GLU A 25 5.80 13.81 2.82
C GLU A 25 4.53 14.64 2.57
N SER A 26 3.91 14.46 1.42
CA SER A 26 2.67 15.15 1.02
C SER A 26 1.44 14.55 1.70
N SER A 27 0.39 15.38 1.81
CA SER A 27 -0.94 14.90 2.17
C SER A 27 -1.52 14.04 1.06
N ILE A 28 -2.00 12.85 1.40
CA ILE A 28 -2.66 11.93 0.47
C ILE A 28 -4.16 12.01 0.74
N ASP A 29 -4.93 12.50 -0.23
CA ASP A 29 -6.38 12.60 -0.12
C ASP A 29 -7.09 11.25 -0.38
N THR A 30 -6.59 10.51 -1.37
CA THR A 30 -7.21 9.26 -1.83
C THR A 30 -6.17 8.15 -1.97
N PHE A 31 -6.45 6.97 -1.40
CA PHE A 31 -5.71 5.73 -1.59
C PHE A 31 -6.52 4.75 -2.46
N VAL A 32 -5.91 4.19 -3.51
CA VAL A 32 -6.52 3.18 -4.37
C VAL A 32 -5.71 1.89 -4.26
N GLY A 33 -6.29 0.85 -3.64
CA GLY A 33 -5.68 -0.48 -3.57
C GLY A 33 -6.01 -1.30 -4.83
N ASP A 34 -5.35 -2.44 -5.04
CA ASP A 34 -5.67 -3.38 -6.13
C ASP A 34 -6.30 -4.70 -5.63
N GLY A 35 -6.85 -4.68 -4.41
CA GLY A 35 -7.37 -5.85 -3.70
C GLY A 35 -6.29 -6.61 -2.90
N SER A 36 -5.04 -6.66 -3.37
CA SER A 36 -3.92 -7.28 -2.62
C SER A 36 -3.55 -6.49 -1.36
N TYR A 37 -3.85 -5.19 -1.39
CA TYR A 37 -3.68 -4.25 -0.28
C TYR A 37 -4.92 -4.13 0.62
N ASP A 38 -5.99 -4.89 0.37
CA ASP A 38 -7.18 -4.98 1.24
C ASP A 38 -6.83 -5.79 2.50
N LYS A 39 -6.04 -5.16 3.37
CA LYS A 39 -5.60 -5.71 4.63
C LYS A 39 -5.80 -4.65 5.68
N ARG A 40 -6.29 -5.07 6.85
CA ARG A 40 -6.54 -4.19 8.00
C ARG A 40 -5.37 -3.26 8.33
N ARG A 41 -4.13 -3.76 8.22
CA ARG A 41 -2.89 -2.99 8.48
C ARG A 41 -2.68 -1.83 7.51
N VAL A 42 -3.10 -1.98 6.25
CA VAL A 42 -3.05 -0.92 5.25
C VAL A 42 -4.06 0.17 5.58
N TYR A 43 -5.26 -0.22 6.02
CA TYR A 43 -6.29 0.74 6.46
C TYR A 43 -5.93 1.48 7.73
N ASP A 44 -5.32 0.79 8.70
CA ASP A 44 -4.78 1.44 9.90
C ASP A 44 -3.71 2.48 9.51
N SER A 45 -2.83 2.14 8.57
CA SER A 45 -1.81 3.08 8.05
C SER A 45 -2.42 4.28 7.28
N CYS A 46 -3.50 4.05 6.52
CA CYS A 46 -4.23 5.12 5.86
C CYS A 46 -4.93 6.05 6.86
N LYS A 47 -5.49 5.47 7.93
CA LYS A 47 -6.11 6.22 9.02
C LYS A 47 -5.11 7.06 9.80
N ASP A 48 -3.93 6.50 10.12
CA ASP A 48 -2.86 7.22 10.81
C ASP A 48 -2.34 8.42 10.00
N ARG A 49 -2.44 8.35 8.66
CA ARG A 49 -2.12 9.46 7.75
C ARG A 49 -3.31 10.35 7.38
N GLU A 50 -4.46 10.15 8.03
CA GLU A 50 -5.68 10.92 7.80
C GLU A 50 -6.15 10.93 6.33
N ILE A 51 -5.92 9.83 5.61
CA ILE A 51 -6.38 9.68 4.22
C ILE A 51 -7.91 9.59 4.23
N ALA A 52 -8.56 10.54 3.56
CA ALA A 52 -10.02 10.70 3.62
C ALA A 52 -10.77 9.65 2.80
N THR A 53 -10.19 9.22 1.67
CA THR A 53 -10.87 8.32 0.73
C THR A 53 -10.04 7.07 0.47
N ILE A 54 -10.66 5.90 0.62
CA ILE A 54 -10.04 4.61 0.29
C ILE A 54 -10.93 3.92 -0.75
N VAL A 55 -10.38 3.68 -1.94
CA VAL A 55 -11.06 3.01 -3.04
C VAL A 55 -10.53 1.58 -3.16
N ILE A 56 -11.44 0.62 -3.06
CA ILE A 56 -11.18 -0.80 -3.29
C ILE A 56 -11.82 -1.16 -4.62
N PRO A 57 -11.04 -1.50 -5.68
CA PRO A 57 -11.60 -1.91 -6.95
C PRO A 57 -12.32 -3.24 -6.77
N LEU A 58 -13.55 -3.31 -7.31
CA LEU A 58 -14.29 -4.55 -7.39
C LEU A 58 -13.58 -5.46 -8.40
N SER A 59 -13.15 -6.64 -7.97
CA SER A 59 -12.68 -7.68 -8.89
C SER A 59 -13.83 -8.10 -9.80
N GLU A 60 -13.63 -8.04 -11.12
CA GLU A 60 -14.52 -8.65 -12.13
C GLU A 60 -14.46 -10.18 -12.10
#